data_AF-A0A178MZF6-F1
#
_entry.id   AF-A0A178MZF6-F1
#
_cell.length_a   1.000
_cell.length_b   1.000
_cell.length_c   1.000
_cell.angle_alpha   90.00
_cell.angle_beta   90.00
_cell.angle_gamma   90.00
#
_symmetry.space_group_name_H-M   'P 1'
#
loop_
_entity.id
_entity.type
_entity.pdbx_description
1 polymer ?
#
loop_
_entity_poly.entity_id
_entity_poly.type
_entity_poly.pdbx_seq_one_letter_code
_entity_poly.pdbx_strand_id
1 'polypeptide(L)'
;MGEHISWTDDLLTGVDAIDNDHKALIALMNAIFASTSHGPEAISSAIGELTSYTKHHFAAEQVIMEKAGYTGLSDHIYEHEHLVFQLERMIDGLMRMGAAGVDAELVRILRGWLVDHILGFDMKFAEFLRGKAS
;
A
#
# COMPACT_ATOMS: atom_id res chain seq x y z
N MET A 1 -21.03 9.11 5.95
CA MET A 1 -19.64 9.23 6.43
C MET A 1 -18.79 8.54 5.39
N GLY A 2 -17.89 9.27 4.73
CA GLY A 2 -16.96 8.67 3.76
C GLY A 2 -15.99 7.75 4.49
N GLU A 3 -15.53 6.71 3.83
CA GLU A 3 -14.50 5.83 4.38
C GLU A 3 -13.16 6.56 4.45
N HIS A 4 -12.39 6.27 5.49
CA HIS A 4 -11.12 6.93 5.78
C HIS A 4 -10.21 5.98 6.58
N ILE A 5 -8.93 5.97 6.23
CA ILE A 5 -7.87 5.29 6.97
C ILE A 5 -7.10 6.34 7.76
N SER A 6 -7.12 6.21 9.08
CA SER A 6 -6.34 7.07 9.96
C SER A 6 -4.98 6.45 10.21
N TRP A 7 -3.92 7.25 10.11
CA TRP A 7 -2.62 6.88 10.65
C TRP A 7 -2.73 6.72 12.18
N THR A 8 -2.09 5.68 12.70
CA THR A 8 -2.01 5.38 14.13
C THR A 8 -0.60 4.93 14.46
N ASP A 9 -0.15 5.16 15.70
CA ASP A 9 1.20 4.81 16.13
C ASP A 9 1.49 3.29 16.07
N ASP A 10 0.45 2.45 16.05
CA ASP A 10 0.57 1.00 15.83
C ASP A 10 1.17 0.65 14.45
N LEU A 11 1.18 1.59 13.50
CA LEU A 11 1.76 1.43 12.16
C LEU A 11 3.21 1.93 12.08
N LEU A 12 3.79 2.44 13.18
CA LEU A 12 5.16 2.92 13.20
C LEU A 12 6.14 1.75 13.16
N THR A 13 6.88 1.68 12.05
CA THR A 13 8.04 0.80 11.91
C THR A 13 9.27 1.36 12.65
N GLY A 14 9.28 2.66 12.97
CA GLY A 14 10.43 3.32 13.59
C GLY A 14 11.60 3.52 12.62
N VAL A 15 11.36 3.34 11.32
CA VAL A 15 12.27 3.67 10.23
C VAL A 15 11.65 4.84 9.47
N ASP A 16 12.15 6.06 9.70
CA ASP A 16 11.54 7.31 9.21
C ASP A 16 11.20 7.29 7.72
N ALA A 17 12.07 6.73 6.89
CA ALA A 17 11.84 6.64 5.45
C ALA A 17 10.60 5.78 5.10
N ILE A 18 10.46 4.63 5.75
CA ILE A 18 9.33 3.70 5.57
C ILE A 18 8.04 4.31 6.12
N ASP A 19 8.11 4.88 7.33
CA ASP A 19 6.94 5.50 7.98
C ASP A 19 6.40 6.69 7.18
N ASN A 20 7.27 7.46 6.51
CA ASN A 20 6.85 8.56 5.65
C ASN A 20 6.15 8.06 4.39
N ASP A 21 6.65 6.99 3.77
CA ASP A 21 5.99 6.38 2.61
C ASP A 21 4.63 5.77 2.98
N HIS A 22 4.52 5.10 4.12
CA HIS A 22 3.23 4.56 4.58
C HIS A 22 2.18 5.66 4.81
N LYS A 23 2.59 6.80 5.38
CA LYS A 23 1.71 7.98 5.53
C LYS A 23 1.27 8.53 4.17
N ALA A 24 2.17 8.59 3.20
CA ALA A 24 1.84 9.02 1.84
C ALA A 24 0.87 8.06 1.15
N LEU A 25 1.07 6.74 1.28
CA LEU A 25 0.18 5.71 0.77
C LEU A 25 -1.23 5.84 1.37
N ILE A 26 -1.35 6.03 2.69
CA ILE A 26 -2.64 6.27 3.35
C ILE A 26 -3.31 7.54 2.81
N ALA A 27 -2.55 8.61 2.58
CA ALA A 27 -3.09 9.85 2.00
C ALA A 27 -3.64 9.62 0.59
N LEU A 28 -2.93 8.87 -0.26
CA LEU A 28 -3.38 8.50 -1.60
C LEU A 28 -4.64 7.62 -1.55
N MET A 29 -4.71 6.65 -0.63
CA MET A 29 -5.92 5.84 -0.42
C MET A 29 -7.12 6.69 0.01
N ASN A 30 -6.92 7.63 0.93
CA ASN A 30 -7.97 8.55 1.36
C ASN A 30 -8.45 9.48 0.22
N ALA A 31 -7.54 9.88 -0.68
CA ALA A 31 -7.90 10.64 -1.87
C ALA A 31 -8.77 9.82 -2.84
N ILE A 32 -8.51 8.51 -2.97
CA ILE A 32 -9.37 7.59 -3.73
C ILE A 32 -10.77 7.52 -3.10
N PHE A 33 -10.87 7.38 -1.77
CA PHE A 33 -12.17 7.31 -1.09
C PHE A 33 -12.99 8.59 -1.28
N ALA A 34 -12.33 9.75 -1.28
CA ALA A 34 -12.96 11.03 -1.58
C ALA A 34 -13.38 11.15 -3.06
N SER A 35 -12.68 10.49 -3.99
CA SER A 35 -12.93 10.59 -5.43
C SER A 35 -13.97 9.61 -5.97
N THR A 36 -14.47 8.68 -5.16
CA THR A 36 -15.54 7.73 -5.51
C THR A 36 -16.79 8.41 -6.11
N SER A 37 -17.09 9.63 -5.68
CA SER A 37 -18.22 10.43 -6.19
C SER A 37 -17.96 11.17 -7.51
N HIS A 38 -16.74 11.08 -8.07
CA HIS A 38 -16.30 11.85 -9.25
C HIS A 38 -16.27 11.05 -10.56
N GLY A 39 -16.72 9.79 -10.55
CA GLY A 39 -16.80 8.95 -11.75
C GLY A 39 -15.57 8.07 -11.99
N PRO A 40 -15.67 7.10 -12.93
CA PRO A 40 -14.69 6.02 -13.08
C PRO A 40 -13.30 6.49 -13.54
N GLU A 41 -13.21 7.55 -14.34
CA GLU A 41 -11.94 8.10 -14.82
C GLU A 41 -11.13 8.73 -13.68
N ALA A 42 -11.79 9.48 -12.79
CA ALA A 42 -11.16 10.10 -11.64
C ALA A 42 -10.61 9.05 -10.66
N ILE A 43 -11.41 8.02 -10.40
CA ILE A 43 -11.01 6.87 -9.57
C ILE A 43 -9.82 6.14 -10.21
N SER A 44 -9.88 5.86 -11.52
CA SER A 44 -8.80 5.16 -12.21
C SER A 44 -7.49 5.94 -12.18
N SER A 45 -7.53 7.27 -12.31
CA SER A 45 -6.36 8.13 -12.19
C SER A 45 -5.75 8.02 -10.78
N ALA A 46 -6.59 8.12 -9.75
CA ALA A 46 -6.14 8.06 -8.36
C ALA A 46 -5.56 6.67 -7.99
N ILE A 47 -6.15 5.58 -8.48
CA ILE A 47 -5.58 4.23 -8.32
C ILE A 47 -4.26 4.10 -9.09
N GLY A 48 -4.15 4.70 -10.27
CA GLY A 48 -2.89 4.74 -11.03
C GLY A 48 -1.76 5.44 -10.26
N GLU A 49 -2.06 6.57 -9.62
CA GLU A 49 -1.12 7.27 -8.74
C GLU A 49 -0.71 6.41 -7.53
N LEU A 50 -1.68 5.81 -6.83
CA LEU A 50 -1.41 4.88 -5.74
C LEU A 50 -0.53 3.70 -6.18
N THR A 51 -0.82 3.11 -7.34
CA THR A 51 -0.08 1.97 -7.89
C THR A 51 1.36 2.35 -8.19
N SER A 52 1.57 3.52 -8.80
CA SER A 52 2.92 4.03 -9.09
C SER A 52 3.72 4.27 -7.82
N TYR A 53 3.12 4.92 -6.82
CA TYR A 53 3.78 5.19 -5.54
C TYR A 53 4.09 3.90 -4.78
N THR A 54 3.16 2.95 -4.76
CA THR A 54 3.33 1.63 -4.13
C THR A 54 4.50 0.87 -4.73
N LYS A 55 4.63 0.83 -6.07
CA LYS A 55 5.77 0.21 -6.76
C LYS A 55 7.09 0.86 -6.39
N HIS A 56 7.12 2.20 -6.30
CA HIS A 56 8.32 2.93 -5.92
C HIS A 56 8.75 2.60 -4.47
N HIS A 57 7.80 2.66 -3.54
CA HIS A 57 8.00 2.32 -2.14
C HIS A 57 8.54 0.89 -1.98
N PHE A 58 7.87 -0.10 -2.58
CA PHE A 58 8.31 -1.50 -2.52
C PHE A 58 9.70 -1.72 -3.12
N ALA A 59 10.04 -1.05 -4.22
CA ALA A 59 11.38 -1.11 -4.79
C ALA A 59 12.45 -0.54 -3.85
N ALA A 60 12.13 0.56 -3.14
CA ALA A 60 13.02 1.14 -2.14
C ALA A 60 13.26 0.17 -0.98
N GLU A 61 12.20 -0.44 -0.45
CA GLU A 61 12.30 -1.43 0.63
C GLU A 61 13.12 -2.66 0.23
N GLN A 62 12.87 -3.22 -0.95
CA GLN A 62 13.60 -4.39 -1.45
C GLN A 62 15.10 -4.11 -1.56
N VAL A 63 15.50 -2.92 -2.02
CA VAL A 63 16.90 -2.51 -2.05
C VAL A 63 17.50 -2.44 -0.65
N ILE A 64 16.74 -1.96 0.35
CA ILE A 64 17.21 -1.92 1.74
C ILE A 64 17.32 -3.34 2.31
N MET A 65 16.31 -4.19 2.09
CA MET A 65 16.29 -5.59 2.52
C MET A 65 17.46 -6.38 1.94
N GLU A 66 17.74 -6.24 0.64
CA GLU A 66 18.84 -6.92 -0.04
C GLU A 66 20.19 -6.48 0.55
N LYS A 67 20.43 -5.17 0.69
CA LYS A 67 21.65 -4.64 1.31
C LYS A 67 21.80 -5.06 2.76
N ALA A 68 20.70 -5.16 3.48
CA ALA A 68 20.68 -5.60 4.86
C ALA A 68 20.77 -7.13 4.99
N GLY A 69 20.69 -7.91 3.90
CA GLY A 69 20.68 -9.37 3.97
C GLY A 69 19.49 -9.92 4.74
N TYR A 70 18.31 -9.32 4.59
CA TYR A 70 17.09 -9.77 5.24
C TYR A 70 16.65 -11.13 4.68
N THR A 71 16.57 -12.15 5.54
CA THR A 71 16.28 -13.52 5.12
C THR A 71 14.84 -13.71 4.64
N GLY A 72 13.92 -12.82 5.03
CA GLY A 72 12.51 -12.83 4.61
C GLY A 72 12.24 -12.14 3.26
N LEU A 73 13.29 -11.68 2.55
CA LEU A 73 13.14 -10.90 1.31
C LEU A 73 12.26 -11.58 0.26
N SER A 74 12.43 -12.88 0.02
CA SER A 74 11.67 -13.59 -1.02
C SER A 74 10.17 -13.59 -0.74
N ASP A 75 9.77 -13.84 0.50
CA ASP A 75 8.36 -13.87 0.89
C ASP A 75 7.78 -12.45 0.86
N HIS A 76 8.56 -11.45 1.25
CA HIS A 76 8.14 -10.04 1.20
C HIS A 76 7.92 -9.54 -0.24
N ILE A 77 8.81 -9.91 -1.18
CA ILE A 77 8.64 -9.62 -2.61
C ILE A 77 7.34 -10.24 -3.14
N TYR A 78 7.04 -11.48 -2.75
CA TYR A 78 5.81 -12.14 -3.19
C TYR A 78 4.56 -11.35 -2.76
N GLU A 79 4.52 -10.86 -1.52
CA GLU A 79 3.43 -10.00 -1.08
C GLU A 79 3.37 -8.69 -1.87
N HIS A 80 4.52 -8.04 -2.10
CA HIS A 80 4.58 -6.83 -2.93
C HIS A 80 3.97 -7.05 -4.32
N GLU A 81 4.37 -8.12 -5.00
CA GLU A 81 3.86 -8.48 -6.33
C GLU A 81 2.36 -8.77 -6.29
N HIS A 82 1.89 -9.49 -5.26
CA HIS A 82 0.47 -9.81 -5.10
C HIS A 82 -0.38 -8.54 -4.96
N LEU A 83 0.08 -7.58 -4.17
CA LEU A 83 -0.62 -6.34 -3.89
C LEU A 83 -0.68 -5.41 -5.11
N VAL A 84 0.44 -5.30 -5.83
CA VAL A 84 0.50 -4.60 -7.11
C VAL A 84 -0.45 -5.23 -8.13
N PHE A 85 -0.49 -6.56 -8.21
CA PHE A 85 -1.41 -7.26 -9.11
C PHE A 85 -2.87 -6.97 -8.77
N GLN A 86 -3.24 -6.94 -7.49
CA GLN A 86 -4.60 -6.59 -7.06
C GLN A 86 -4.99 -5.16 -7.50
N LEU A 87 -4.08 -4.18 -7.36
CA LEU A 87 -4.32 -2.81 -7.82
C LEU A 87 -4.53 -2.72 -9.34
N GLU A 88 -3.70 -3.41 -10.12
CA GLU A 88 -3.85 -3.44 -11.59
C GLU A 88 -5.16 -4.09 -12.02
N ARG A 89 -5.56 -5.18 -11.35
CA ARG A 89 -6.85 -5.85 -11.57
C ARG A 89 -8.04 -4.95 -11.27
N MET A 90 -7.92 -4.05 -10.30
CA MET A 90 -8.97 -3.08 -9.99
C MET A 90 -9.14 -2.03 -11.08
N ILE A 91 -8.03 -1.50 -11.61
CA ILE A 91 -8.05 -0.58 -12.76
C ILE A 91 -8.74 -1.24 -13.96
N ASP A 92 -8.39 -2.49 -14.26
CA ASP A 92 -9.01 -3.26 -15.33
C ASP A 92 -10.52 -3.46 -15.14
N GLY A 93 -10.95 -3.75 -13.90
CA GLY A 93 -12.35 -3.93 -13.54
C GLY A 93 -13.15 -2.64 -13.71
N LEU A 94 -12.60 -1.51 -13.25
CA LEU A 94 -13.15 -0.16 -13.40
C LEU A 94 -13.43 0.20 -14.86
N MET A 95 -12.45 -0.04 -15.74
CA MET A 95 -12.56 0.26 -17.17
C MET A 95 -13.65 -0.59 -17.85
N ARG A 96 -13.94 -1.78 -17.33
CA ARG A 96 -14.93 -2.70 -17.92
C ARG A 96 -16.34 -2.51 -17.38
N MET A 97 -16.48 -2.21 -16.09
CA MET A 97 -17.76 -2.24 -15.37
C MET A 97 -18.26 -0.85 -14.95
N GLY A 98 -17.43 0.19 -15.08
CA GLY A 98 -17.74 1.55 -14.63
C GLY A 98 -17.70 1.71 -13.10
N ALA A 99 -18.06 2.91 -12.61
CA ALA A 99 -17.93 3.28 -11.20
C ALA A 99 -18.85 2.49 -10.24
N ALA A 100 -19.90 1.84 -10.74
CA ALA A 100 -20.85 1.09 -9.90
C ALA A 100 -20.24 -0.12 -9.18
N GLY A 101 -19.03 -0.56 -9.58
CA GLY A 101 -18.32 -1.68 -8.96
C GLY A 101 -17.33 -1.29 -7.86
N VAL A 102 -17.21 0.00 -7.50
CA VAL A 102 -16.03 0.49 -6.78
C VAL A 102 -16.23 0.84 -5.31
N ASP A 103 -17.45 0.89 -4.79
CA ASP A 103 -17.60 1.57 -3.51
C ASP A 103 -17.11 0.74 -2.31
N ALA A 104 -17.64 -0.46 -2.06
CA ALA A 104 -17.30 -1.19 -0.83
C ALA A 104 -16.10 -2.15 -0.96
N GLU A 105 -15.91 -2.76 -2.13
CA GLU A 105 -14.88 -3.77 -2.32
C GLU A 105 -13.49 -3.15 -2.45
N LEU A 106 -13.36 -2.02 -3.17
CA LEU A 106 -12.10 -1.28 -3.28
C LEU A 106 -11.61 -0.85 -1.91
N VAL A 107 -12.47 -0.23 -1.11
CA VAL A 107 -12.06 0.27 0.19
C VAL A 107 -11.70 -0.84 1.16
N ARG A 108 -12.48 -1.93 1.17
CA ARG A 108 -12.15 -3.11 1.99
C ARG A 108 -10.78 -3.66 1.63
N ILE A 109 -10.46 -3.78 0.34
CA ILE A 109 -9.18 -4.29 -0.12
C ILE A 109 -8.05 -3.33 0.24
N LEU A 110 -8.16 -2.04 -0.12
CA LEU A 110 -7.13 -1.03 0.15
C LEU A 110 -6.81 -0.91 1.64
N ARG A 111 -7.84 -0.90 2.49
CA ARG A 111 -7.69 -0.80 3.95
C ARG A 111 -7.07 -2.06 4.54
N GLY A 112 -7.56 -3.23 4.15
CA GLY A 112 -7.06 -4.50 4.69
C GLY A 112 -5.61 -4.73 4.29
N TRP A 113 -5.32 -4.62 2.99
CA TRP A 113 -3.99 -4.84 2.45
C TRP A 113 -2.93 -4.02 3.20
N LEU A 114 -3.00 -2.68 3.18
CA LEU A 114 -1.86 -1.88 3.64
C LEU A 114 -1.62 -2.08 5.13
N VAL A 115 -2.69 -2.13 5.93
CA VAL A 115 -2.58 -2.34 7.38
C VAL A 115 -2.02 -3.73 7.69
N ASP A 116 -2.53 -4.77 7.03
CA ASP A 116 -2.08 -6.15 7.27
C ASP A 116 -0.64 -6.36 6.78
N HIS A 117 -0.25 -5.71 5.68
CA HIS A 117 1.12 -5.74 5.17
C HIS A 117 2.11 -5.07 6.14
N ILE A 118 1.79 -3.85 6.60
CA ILE A 118 2.61 -3.14 7.57
C ILE A 118 2.80 -3.97 8.84
N LEU A 119 1.69 -4.41 9.45
CA LEU A 119 1.74 -5.14 10.71
C LEU A 119 2.35 -6.55 10.58
N GLY A 120 2.24 -7.17 9.40
CA GLY A 120 2.66 -8.55 9.16
C GLY A 120 4.08 -8.71 8.62
N PHE A 121 4.51 -7.82 7.72
CA PHE A 121 5.75 -7.93 6.96
C PHE A 121 6.71 -6.80 7.29
N ASP A 122 6.28 -5.53 7.17
CA ASP A 122 7.16 -4.37 7.35
C ASP A 122 7.65 -4.25 8.80
N MET A 123 6.79 -4.58 9.77
CA MET A 123 7.19 -4.61 11.18
C MET A 123 8.30 -5.64 11.45
N LYS A 124 8.25 -6.83 10.84
CA LYS A 124 9.29 -7.85 10.98
C LYS A 124 10.60 -7.41 10.33
N PHE A 125 10.50 -6.78 9.16
CA PHE A 125 11.65 -6.21 8.49
C PHE A 125 12.29 -5.08 9.31
N ALA A 126 11.48 -4.18 9.87
CA ALA A 126 11.94 -3.09 10.71
C ALA A 126 12.58 -3.59 12.01
N GLU A 127 12.02 -4.64 12.64
CA GLU A 127 12.65 -5.33 13.78
C GLU A 127 14.05 -5.85 13.42
N PHE A 128 14.19 -6.50 12.27
CA PHE A 128 15.49 -6.97 11.77
C PHE A 128 16.48 -5.82 11.56
N LEU A 129 16.05 -4.70 10.97
CA LEU A 129 16.90 -3.52 10.78
C LEU A 129 17.38 -2.93 12.11
N ARG A 130 16.48 -2.80 13.09
CA ARG A 130 16.84 -2.29 14.43
C ARG A 130 17.81 -3.24 15.15
N GLY A 131 17.64 -4.55 14.99
CA GLY A 131 18.56 -5.55 15.54
C GLY A 131 19.97 -5.52 14.95
N LYS A 132 20.13 -5.05 13.69
CA LYS A 132 21.44 -4.81 13.07
C LYS A 132 22.11 -3.50 13.48
N ALA A 133 21.35 -2.53 14.01
CA ALA A 133 21.87 -1.25 14.46
C ALA A 133 22.49 -1.30 15.88
N SER A 134 22.65 -2.51 16.45
CA SER A 134 23.20 -2.77 17.79
C SER A 134 24.65 -3.23 17.74
#